data_AF-A0A3S1AJ71-F1
#
_entry.id   AF-A0A3S1AJ71-F1
#
_cell.length_a   1.000
_cell.length_b   1.000
_cell.length_c   1.000
_cell.angle_alpha   90.00
_cell.angle_beta   90.00
_cell.angle_gamma   90.00
#
_symmetry.space_group_name_H-M   'P 1'
#
loop_
_entity.id
_entity.type
_entity.pdbx_description
1 polymer ?
#
loop_
_entity_poly.entity_id
_entity_poly.type
_entity_poly.pdbx_seq_one_letter_code
_entity_poly.pdbx_strand_id
1 'polypeptide(L)'
;MLTNTYTPVSSDKFNTLNGTTSAILEFARALVIDKEFLSRADFSKLTQSFGWGKEVVKSYINIGTAFGGIEISKLVNIEPRTLFKITSNNRWKGVVEGIKKAVGNITQQFVEKLIQSNKKVPVPSQDKPTIWRGEGATRKCVIPPIKEDDQYTGTSIQRAMDSEGITAQKIVREAAALREAFKLGAIEVVGELLPEHLKAILGIEYEAPFSNNDGSSETNIAKIVTIAANYSTDNEETELAAQVVVDDLENKSEKGCPSNGGLHSKSVGNIPLRANDVVSCTPTSLQEVEKIAALLGDCKTWEEITTITGALDKPTRIASWELLNKEEQARILGLKKTYTQQENIPNNTIEETAVIKVGDKVIWLNCWPHLSSWNPFIVENIEDDFAKLNNLLTPVPVEELSLVS
;
A
#
# COMPACT_ATOMS: atom_id res chain seq x y z
N MET A 1 23.82 17.75 -42.12
CA MET A 1 22.86 16.87 -41.42
C MET A 1 23.58 16.26 -40.23
N LEU A 2 23.28 16.71 -39.00
CA LEU A 2 23.85 16.12 -37.79
C LEU A 2 23.00 14.91 -37.42
N THR A 3 23.50 13.71 -37.69
CA THR A 3 22.93 12.47 -37.16
C THR A 3 23.25 12.43 -35.67
N ASN A 4 22.32 12.83 -34.81
CA ASN A 4 22.42 12.61 -33.38
C ASN A 4 22.42 11.10 -33.13
N THR A 5 23.60 10.51 -32.98
CA THR A 5 23.76 9.14 -32.48
C THR A 5 23.24 9.08 -31.06
N TYR A 6 22.03 8.55 -30.91
CA TYR A 6 21.43 8.24 -29.62
C TYR A 6 22.31 7.23 -28.88
N THR A 7 22.75 7.58 -27.68
CA THR A 7 23.50 6.71 -26.79
C THR A 7 22.74 6.58 -25.48
N PRO A 8 22.32 5.35 -25.09
CA PRO A 8 21.59 5.15 -23.85
C PRO A 8 22.45 5.52 -22.64
N VAL A 9 21.79 5.83 -21.53
CA VAL A 9 22.45 6.09 -20.25
C VAL A 9 23.24 4.86 -19.84
N SER A 10 24.55 5.00 -19.62
CA SER A 10 25.40 3.89 -19.18
C SER A 10 25.46 3.79 -17.66
N SER A 11 25.84 2.61 -17.17
CA SER A 11 26.17 2.41 -15.75
C SER A 11 27.27 3.36 -15.25
N ASP A 12 28.16 3.81 -16.13
CA ASP A 12 29.22 4.75 -15.76
C ASP A 12 28.65 6.13 -15.40
N LYS A 13 27.65 6.61 -16.16
CA LYS A 13 26.92 7.85 -15.84
C LYS A 13 26.17 7.75 -14.52
N PHE A 14 25.66 6.56 -14.20
CA PHE A 14 25.05 6.27 -12.91
C PHE A 14 26.07 6.31 -11.76
N ASN A 15 27.26 5.73 -11.93
CA ASN A 15 28.33 5.78 -10.92
C ASN A 15 28.84 7.21 -10.65
N THR A 16 28.68 8.12 -11.62
CA THR A 16 29.03 9.54 -11.48
C THR A 16 27.93 10.41 -10.86
N LEU A 17 26.81 9.82 -10.44
CA LEU A 17 25.68 10.55 -9.85
C LEU A 17 26.03 11.00 -8.41
N ASN A 18 26.86 12.04 -8.32
CA ASN A 18 27.43 12.61 -7.08
C ASN A 18 26.41 13.34 -6.18
N GLY A 19 25.11 13.09 -6.37
CA GLY A 19 24.04 13.74 -5.61
C GLY A 19 23.80 15.22 -5.95
N THR A 20 24.56 15.83 -6.88
CA THR A 20 24.32 17.22 -7.28
C THR A 20 23.04 17.36 -8.10
N THR A 21 22.37 18.50 -7.96
CA THR A 21 21.12 18.79 -8.67
C THR A 21 21.28 18.73 -10.19
N SER A 22 22.40 19.22 -10.73
CA SER A 22 22.70 19.15 -12.16
C SER A 22 22.82 17.72 -12.65
N ALA A 23 23.62 16.87 -11.98
CA ALA A 23 23.79 15.47 -12.36
C ALA A 23 22.47 14.69 -12.31
N ILE A 24 21.63 14.95 -11.29
CA ILE A 24 20.31 14.34 -11.17
C ILE A 24 19.39 14.76 -12.33
N LEU A 25 19.37 16.04 -12.70
CA LEU A 25 18.55 16.55 -13.79
C LEU A 25 19.03 16.04 -15.16
N GLU A 26 20.33 15.98 -15.39
CA GLU A 26 20.92 15.43 -16.62
C GLU A 26 20.57 13.95 -16.77
N PHE A 27 20.77 13.17 -15.71
CA PHE A 27 20.43 11.76 -15.68
C PHE A 27 18.93 11.54 -15.87
N ALA A 28 18.08 12.29 -15.16
CA ALA A 28 16.62 12.19 -15.27
C ALA A 28 16.13 12.52 -16.69
N ARG A 29 16.71 13.53 -17.34
CA ARG A 29 16.41 13.86 -18.75
C ARG A 29 16.82 12.72 -19.68
N ALA A 30 18.03 12.21 -19.54
CA ALA A 30 18.53 11.12 -20.38
C ALA A 30 17.71 9.84 -20.18
N LEU A 31 17.28 9.54 -18.95
CA LEU A 31 16.44 8.38 -18.65
C LEU A 31 15.04 8.48 -19.29
N VAL A 32 14.48 9.69 -19.42
CA VAL A 32 13.23 9.90 -20.15
C VAL A 32 13.42 9.67 -21.64
N ILE A 33 14.52 10.16 -22.22
CA ILE A 33 14.86 9.88 -23.63
C ILE A 33 14.99 8.36 -23.82
N ASP A 34 15.70 7.66 -22.94
CA ASP A 34 15.85 6.20 -23.03
C ASP A 34 14.51 5.47 -22.97
N LYS A 35 13.57 5.95 -22.14
CA LYS A 35 12.23 5.39 -22.06
C LYS A 35 11.43 5.57 -23.36
N GLU A 36 11.69 6.64 -24.11
CA GLU A 36 11.04 6.93 -25.39
C GLU A 36 11.64 6.14 -26.56
N PHE A 37 12.97 5.93 -26.55
CA PHE A 37 13.68 5.27 -27.65
C PHE A 37 13.84 3.75 -27.49
N LEU A 38 13.89 3.23 -26.25
CA LEU A 38 14.04 1.80 -25.99
C LEU A 38 12.70 1.08 -25.94
N SER A 39 12.71 -0.21 -26.32
CA SER A 39 11.58 -1.08 -26.07
C SER A 39 11.33 -1.21 -24.56
N ARG A 40 10.09 -1.53 -24.16
CA ARG A 40 9.76 -1.75 -22.74
C ARG A 40 10.67 -2.81 -22.09
N ALA A 41 11.04 -3.85 -22.83
CA ALA A 41 11.91 -4.90 -22.33
C ALA A 41 13.35 -4.39 -22.12
N ASP A 42 13.89 -3.62 -23.07
CA ASP A 42 15.26 -3.12 -22.99
C ASP A 42 15.40 -2.00 -21.96
N PHE A 43 14.41 -1.12 -21.85
CA PHE A 43 14.34 -0.13 -20.78
C PHE A 43 14.26 -0.80 -19.40
N SER A 44 13.52 -1.90 -19.29
CA SER A 44 13.46 -2.68 -18.04
C SER A 44 14.81 -3.32 -17.70
N LYS A 45 15.52 -3.86 -18.69
CA LYS A 45 16.88 -4.42 -18.50
C LYS A 45 17.87 -3.34 -18.07
N LEU A 46 17.81 -2.18 -18.73
CA LEU A 46 18.65 -1.02 -18.40
C LEU A 46 18.44 -0.58 -16.95
N THR A 47 17.19 -0.36 -16.56
CA THR A 47 16.86 0.10 -15.21
C THR A 47 17.14 -0.95 -14.14
N GLN A 48 16.99 -2.23 -14.46
CA GLN A 48 17.39 -3.33 -13.58
C GLN A 48 18.92 -3.43 -13.42
N SER A 49 19.69 -3.07 -14.45
CA SER A 49 21.16 -3.05 -14.36
C SER A 49 21.70 -2.04 -13.34
N PHE A 50 20.92 -1.01 -13.00
CA PHE A 50 21.23 -0.06 -11.92
C PHE A 50 20.88 -0.58 -10.52
N GLY A 51 20.26 -1.76 -10.39
CA GLY A 51 19.79 -2.30 -9.11
C GLY A 51 18.61 -1.54 -8.50
N TRP A 52 17.94 -0.68 -9.27
CA TRP A 52 16.86 0.17 -8.78
C TRP A 52 15.51 -0.54 -8.72
N GLY A 53 14.77 -0.28 -7.64
CA GLY A 53 13.34 -0.57 -7.57
C GLY A 53 12.51 0.28 -8.54
N LYS A 54 11.30 -0.18 -8.88
CA LYS A 54 10.40 0.51 -9.82
C LYS A 54 10.05 1.93 -9.35
N GLU A 55 10.00 2.12 -8.05
CA GLU A 55 9.69 3.39 -7.37
C GLU A 55 10.79 4.42 -7.57
N VAL A 56 12.06 4.00 -7.52
CA VAL A 56 13.22 4.86 -7.76
C VAL A 56 13.27 5.26 -9.23
N VAL A 57 13.15 4.29 -10.15
CA VAL A 57 13.07 4.59 -11.59
C VAL A 57 11.96 5.60 -11.88
N LYS A 58 10.77 5.39 -11.29
CA LYS A 58 9.63 6.29 -11.44
C LYS A 58 9.91 7.70 -10.93
N SER A 59 10.64 7.87 -9.82
CA SER A 59 10.95 9.19 -9.28
C SER A 59 11.86 10.00 -10.20
N TYR A 60 12.88 9.38 -10.80
CA TYR A 60 13.73 10.02 -11.81
C TYR A 60 12.98 10.33 -13.11
N ILE A 61 12.13 9.41 -13.59
CA ILE A 61 11.26 9.67 -14.75
C ILE A 61 10.32 10.85 -14.49
N ASN A 62 9.76 10.97 -13.28
CA ASN A 62 8.90 12.10 -12.93
C ASN A 62 9.67 13.43 -12.97
N ILE A 63 10.92 13.46 -12.47
CA ILE A 63 11.79 14.65 -12.57
C ILE A 63 12.05 15.01 -14.03
N GLY A 64 12.49 14.04 -14.84
CA GLY A 64 12.80 14.27 -16.25
C GLY A 64 11.58 14.73 -17.05
N THR A 65 10.40 14.18 -16.75
CA THR A 65 9.14 14.57 -17.41
C THR A 65 8.69 15.97 -16.96
N ALA A 66 8.85 16.29 -15.68
CA ALA A 66 8.44 17.59 -15.13
C ALA A 66 9.31 18.74 -15.64
N PHE A 67 10.62 18.52 -15.77
CA PHE A 67 11.59 19.57 -16.06
C PHE A 67 12.35 19.41 -17.38
N GLY A 68 11.97 18.43 -18.21
CA GLY A 68 12.65 18.12 -19.47
C GLY A 68 12.76 19.29 -20.45
N GLY A 69 11.82 20.23 -20.42
CA GLY A 69 11.84 21.46 -21.23
C GLY A 69 12.52 22.67 -20.57
N ILE A 70 13.03 22.56 -19.35
CA ILE A 70 13.71 23.66 -18.64
C ILE A 70 15.23 23.50 -18.77
N GLU A 71 15.93 24.61 -18.94
CA GLU A 71 17.39 24.62 -18.90
C GLU A 71 17.89 24.24 -17.50
N ILE A 72 18.84 23.30 -17.41
CA ILE A 72 19.30 22.73 -16.13
C ILE A 72 19.92 23.81 -15.25
N SER A 73 20.66 24.76 -15.84
CA SER A 73 21.26 25.92 -15.17
C SER A 73 20.27 26.71 -14.30
N LYS A 74 19.00 26.80 -14.71
CA LYS A 74 17.95 27.50 -13.95
C LYS A 74 17.53 26.78 -12.68
N LEU A 75 17.75 25.47 -12.61
CA LEU A 75 17.28 24.60 -11.52
C LEU A 75 18.39 24.16 -10.57
N VAL A 76 19.67 24.43 -10.88
CA VAL A 76 20.83 23.97 -10.08
C VAL A 76 20.78 24.43 -8.63
N ASN A 77 20.17 25.60 -8.35
CA ASN A 77 20.05 26.16 -7.00
C ASN A 77 18.86 25.60 -6.20
N ILE A 78 18.20 24.55 -6.68
CA ILE A 78 17.16 23.81 -5.96
C ILE A 78 17.79 22.56 -5.36
N GLU A 79 17.45 22.24 -4.12
CA GLU A 79 17.95 21.03 -3.49
C GLU A 79 17.39 19.77 -4.15
N PRO A 80 18.17 18.70 -4.31
CA PRO A 80 17.70 17.43 -4.87
C PRO A 80 16.45 16.90 -4.19
N ARG A 81 16.43 16.95 -2.84
CA ARG A 81 15.29 16.49 -2.02
C ARG A 81 14.00 17.24 -2.39
N THR A 82 14.11 18.53 -2.67
CA THR A 82 12.98 19.36 -3.08
C THR A 82 12.45 18.95 -4.44
N LEU A 83 13.32 18.66 -5.42
CA LEU A 83 12.92 18.15 -6.74
C LEU A 83 12.15 16.84 -6.64
N PHE A 84 12.66 15.86 -5.88
CA PHE A 84 11.94 14.60 -5.65
C PHE A 84 10.59 14.83 -4.97
N LYS A 85 10.54 15.72 -3.96
CA LYS A 85 9.30 16.04 -3.24
C LYS A 85 8.23 16.63 -4.16
N ILE A 86 8.56 17.65 -4.96
CA ILE A 86 7.58 18.36 -5.80
C ILE A 86 7.16 17.57 -7.04
N THR A 87 7.91 16.54 -7.43
CA THR A 87 7.58 15.66 -8.56
C THR A 87 6.97 14.32 -8.14
N SER A 88 6.93 14.02 -6.84
CA SER A 88 6.38 12.76 -6.32
C SER A 88 4.86 12.63 -6.46
N ASN A 89 4.10 13.73 -6.45
CA ASN A 89 2.64 13.70 -6.35
C ASN A 89 1.98 14.88 -7.09
N ASN A 90 0.83 14.61 -7.74
CA ASN A 90 0.01 15.58 -8.45
C ASN A 90 -0.43 16.79 -7.61
N ARG A 91 -0.47 16.70 -6.28
CA ARG A 91 -0.79 17.86 -5.41
C ARG A 91 0.18 19.02 -5.60
N TRP A 92 1.39 18.76 -6.07
CA TRP A 92 2.44 19.76 -6.31
C TRP A 92 2.50 20.24 -7.75
N LYS A 93 1.55 19.83 -8.61
CA LYS A 93 1.53 20.23 -10.03
C LYS A 93 1.55 21.77 -10.18
N GLY A 94 0.87 22.50 -9.30
CA GLY A 94 0.90 23.97 -9.27
C GLY A 94 2.30 24.54 -9.01
N VAL A 95 3.10 23.90 -8.15
CA VAL A 95 4.49 24.29 -7.88
C VAL A 95 5.36 24.06 -9.11
N VAL A 96 5.24 22.88 -9.74
CA VAL A 96 6.00 22.55 -10.96
C VAL A 96 5.68 23.53 -12.10
N GLU A 97 4.40 23.85 -12.31
CA GLU A 97 3.99 24.84 -13.31
C GLU A 97 4.45 26.26 -12.95
N GLY A 98 4.47 26.62 -11.66
CA GLY A 98 5.04 27.88 -11.19
C GLY A 98 6.54 28.00 -11.50
N ILE A 99 7.30 26.92 -11.30
CA ILE A 99 8.72 26.83 -11.67
C ILE A 99 8.91 26.97 -13.18
N LYS A 100 8.11 26.28 -14.00
CA LYS A 100 8.17 26.39 -15.47
C LYS A 100 7.93 27.80 -15.99
N LYS A 101 7.05 28.55 -15.33
CA LYS A 101 6.69 29.93 -15.70
C LYS A 101 7.65 30.98 -15.14
N ALA A 102 8.50 30.62 -14.18
CA ALA A 102 9.41 31.55 -13.55
C ALA A 102 10.47 32.04 -14.56
N VAL A 103 10.76 33.33 -14.51
CA VAL A 103 11.80 33.96 -15.33
C VAL A 103 13.05 34.14 -14.47
N GLY A 104 14.20 33.69 -14.97
CA GLY A 104 15.49 33.78 -14.28
C GLY A 104 15.90 32.50 -13.53
N ASN A 105 16.91 32.63 -12.67
CA ASN A 105 17.44 31.53 -11.87
C ASN A 105 16.48 31.21 -10.73
N ILE A 106 16.15 29.92 -10.58
CA ILE A 106 15.17 29.44 -9.61
C ILE A 106 15.94 29.00 -8.37
N THR A 107 15.68 29.66 -7.24
CA THR A 107 16.32 29.35 -5.96
C THR A 107 15.45 28.44 -5.10
N GLN A 108 16.07 27.72 -4.18
CA GLN A 108 15.37 26.92 -3.17
C GLN A 108 14.29 27.71 -2.43
N GLN A 109 14.58 28.95 -2.00
CA GLN A 109 13.62 29.81 -1.30
C GLN A 109 12.38 30.15 -2.14
N PHE A 110 12.56 30.34 -3.46
CA PHE A 110 11.43 30.59 -4.36
C PHE A 110 10.51 29.36 -4.44
N VAL A 111 11.10 28.16 -4.56
CA VAL A 111 10.33 26.91 -4.58
C VAL A 111 9.60 26.68 -3.25
N GLU A 112 10.22 27.02 -2.12
CA GLU A 112 9.57 26.93 -0.81
C GLU A 112 8.37 27.86 -0.69
N LYS A 113 8.46 29.10 -1.19
CA LYS A 113 7.32 30.02 -1.27
C LYS A 113 6.19 29.46 -2.13
N LEU A 114 6.52 28.84 -3.27
CA LEU A 114 5.53 28.16 -4.11
C LEU A 114 4.89 26.96 -3.39
N ILE A 115 5.68 26.18 -2.65
CA ILE A 115 5.17 25.05 -1.85
C ILE A 115 4.20 25.56 -0.78
N GLN A 116 4.53 26.67 -0.11
CA GLN A 116 3.69 27.28 0.90
C GLN A 116 2.39 27.83 0.31
N SER A 117 2.45 28.52 -0.83
CA SER A 117 1.25 29.04 -1.51
C SER A 117 0.38 27.95 -2.13
N ASN A 118 0.97 26.81 -2.48
CA ASN A 118 0.26 25.63 -2.98
C ASN A 118 -0.34 24.75 -1.88
N LYS A 119 -0.09 25.05 -0.59
CA LYS A 119 -0.91 24.45 0.49
C LYS A 119 -2.33 24.98 0.31
N LYS A 120 -3.27 24.09 -0.04
CA LYS A 120 -4.69 24.43 -0.04
C LYS A 120 -5.00 25.09 1.31
N VAL A 121 -5.50 26.32 1.28
CA VAL A 121 -6.12 26.96 2.44
C VAL A 121 -7.11 25.94 2.99
N PRO A 122 -7.04 25.56 4.28
CA PRO A 122 -8.08 24.74 4.90
C PRO A 122 -9.41 25.41 4.53
N VAL A 123 -10.29 24.67 3.85
CA VAL A 123 -11.60 25.20 3.49
C VAL A 123 -12.20 25.75 4.78
N PRO A 124 -12.60 27.03 4.84
CA PRO A 124 -13.19 27.58 6.04
C PRO A 124 -14.32 26.66 6.46
N SER A 125 -14.30 26.26 7.73
CA SER A 125 -15.33 25.46 8.38
C SER A 125 -16.68 25.93 7.89
N GLN A 126 -17.40 25.10 7.13
CA GLN A 126 -18.81 25.41 6.84
C GLN A 126 -19.51 25.49 8.20
N ASP A 127 -20.21 26.59 8.48
CA ASP A 127 -20.93 26.81 9.75
C ASP A 127 -21.94 25.70 10.07
N LYS A 128 -22.30 24.90 9.06
CA LYS A 128 -23.09 23.68 9.22
C LYS A 128 -22.23 22.45 8.91
N PRO A 129 -22.17 21.47 9.81
CA PRO A 129 -21.50 20.21 9.52
C PRO A 129 -22.15 19.54 8.32
N THR A 130 -21.34 19.22 7.31
CA THR A 130 -21.79 18.49 6.12
C THR A 130 -21.03 17.18 5.98
N ILE A 131 -21.78 16.11 5.73
CA ILE A 131 -21.22 14.79 5.37
C ILE A 131 -20.99 14.68 3.86
N TRP A 132 -21.32 15.70 3.08
CA TRP A 132 -21.14 15.66 1.64
C TRP A 132 -19.74 16.08 1.21
N ARG A 133 -19.20 15.42 0.19
CA ARG A 133 -17.92 15.75 -0.46
C ARG A 133 -18.09 15.75 -1.99
N GLY A 134 -17.39 16.66 -2.67
CA GLY A 134 -17.51 16.85 -4.13
C GLY A 134 -18.63 17.82 -4.52
N GLU A 135 -18.80 18.04 -5.82
CA GLU A 135 -19.73 19.02 -6.39
C GLU A 135 -20.67 18.36 -7.42
N GLY A 136 -21.92 18.83 -7.47
CA GLY A 136 -22.93 18.41 -8.44
C GLY A 136 -23.19 16.90 -8.46
N ALA A 137 -23.20 16.32 -9.67
CA ALA A 137 -23.46 14.89 -9.89
C ALA A 137 -22.36 13.95 -9.35
N THR A 138 -21.19 14.47 -8.97
CA THR A 138 -20.10 13.68 -8.39
C THR A 138 -20.09 13.71 -6.85
N ARG A 139 -21.10 14.35 -6.26
CA ARG A 139 -21.21 14.50 -4.81
C ARG A 139 -21.42 13.13 -4.18
N LYS A 140 -20.58 12.81 -3.20
CA LYS A 140 -20.67 11.57 -2.42
C LYS A 140 -20.89 11.87 -0.94
N CYS A 141 -21.68 11.02 -0.30
CA CYS A 141 -21.82 11.02 1.15
C CYS A 141 -20.56 10.38 1.76
N VAL A 142 -19.92 11.08 2.70
CA VAL A 142 -18.75 10.63 3.45
C VAL A 142 -19.03 10.86 4.93
N ILE A 143 -19.33 9.76 5.63
CA ILE A 143 -19.48 9.75 7.07
C ILE A 143 -18.06 9.73 7.67
N PRO A 144 -17.71 10.67 8.58
CA PRO A 144 -16.45 10.61 9.31
C PRO A 144 -16.30 9.31 10.10
N PRO A 145 -15.09 8.96 10.57
CA PRO A 145 -14.91 7.81 11.44
C PRO A 145 -15.87 7.86 12.64
N ILE A 146 -16.70 6.83 12.79
CA ILE A 146 -17.60 6.65 13.93
C ILE A 146 -16.78 6.04 15.07
N LYS A 147 -16.68 6.76 16.18
CA LYS A 147 -15.95 6.33 17.38
C LYS A 147 -16.94 6.32 18.53
N GLU A 148 -17.42 5.13 18.86
CA GLU A 148 -18.31 4.84 19.98
C GLU A 148 -17.55 3.91 20.93
N ASP A 149 -17.69 4.11 22.23
CA ASP A 149 -16.98 3.30 23.24
C ASP A 149 -17.45 1.84 23.23
N ASP A 150 -18.74 1.62 22.94
CA ASP A 150 -19.36 0.30 22.83
C ASP A 150 -19.23 -0.34 21.44
N GLN A 151 -18.75 0.44 20.45
CA GLN A 151 -18.61 0.04 19.04
C GLN A 151 -19.91 -0.51 18.44
N TYR A 152 -21.07 -0.12 18.97
CA TYR A 152 -22.35 -0.74 18.65
C TYR A 152 -22.69 -0.61 17.17
N THR A 153 -22.49 0.57 16.57
CA THR A 153 -22.82 0.80 15.15
C THR A 153 -21.97 -0.07 14.23
N GLY A 154 -20.67 -0.15 14.49
CA GLY A 154 -19.74 -0.94 13.68
C GLY A 154 -20.02 -2.44 13.75
N THR A 155 -20.22 -2.96 14.97
CA THR A 155 -20.51 -4.39 15.19
C THR A 155 -21.87 -4.81 14.63
N SER A 156 -22.88 -3.94 14.73
CA SER A 156 -24.21 -4.19 14.17
C SER A 156 -24.19 -4.25 12.63
N ILE A 157 -23.47 -3.32 11.98
CA ILE A 157 -23.30 -3.33 10.52
C ILE A 157 -22.56 -4.60 10.09
N GLN A 158 -21.45 -4.94 10.74
CA GLN A 158 -20.68 -6.14 10.38
C GLN A 158 -21.51 -7.41 10.52
N ARG A 159 -22.27 -7.55 11.62
CA ARG A 159 -23.17 -8.70 11.83
C ARG A 159 -24.18 -8.83 10.69
N ALA A 160 -24.82 -7.74 10.28
CA ALA A 160 -25.79 -7.76 9.18
C ALA A 160 -25.12 -8.11 7.84
N MET A 161 -23.90 -7.62 7.59
CA MET A 161 -23.13 -8.02 6.40
C MET A 161 -22.86 -9.53 6.40
N ASP A 162 -22.48 -10.08 7.55
CA ASP A 162 -22.13 -11.50 7.69
C ASP A 162 -23.35 -12.42 7.62
N SER A 163 -24.48 -12.03 8.25
CA SER A 163 -25.69 -12.86 8.30
C SER A 163 -26.57 -12.75 7.07
N GLU A 164 -26.62 -11.59 6.43
CA GLU A 164 -27.54 -11.31 5.31
C GLU A 164 -26.83 -11.18 3.95
N GLY A 165 -25.50 -11.13 3.93
CA GLY A 165 -24.71 -11.00 2.70
C GLY A 165 -24.89 -9.67 1.97
N ILE A 166 -25.34 -8.62 2.69
CA ILE A 166 -25.55 -7.28 2.13
C ILE A 166 -24.35 -6.36 2.39
N THR A 167 -24.24 -5.27 1.63
CA THR A 167 -23.16 -4.30 1.82
C THR A 167 -23.50 -3.29 2.91
N ALA A 168 -22.48 -2.74 3.58
CA ALA A 168 -22.64 -1.63 4.51
C ALA A 168 -23.42 -0.45 3.90
N GLN A 169 -23.24 -0.18 2.60
CA GLN A 169 -23.98 0.88 1.90
C GLN A 169 -25.49 0.62 1.87
N LYS A 170 -25.90 -0.63 1.66
CA LYS A 170 -27.31 -1.02 1.67
C LYS A 170 -27.92 -0.87 3.06
N ILE A 171 -27.21 -1.35 4.09
CA ILE A 171 -27.63 -1.22 5.50
C ILE A 171 -27.83 0.26 5.87
N VAL A 172 -26.86 1.12 5.55
CA VAL A 172 -26.96 2.57 5.83
C VAL A 172 -28.14 3.20 5.10
N ARG A 173 -28.42 2.78 3.85
CA ARG A 173 -29.57 3.26 3.08
C ARG A 173 -30.89 2.85 3.72
N GLU A 174 -31.02 1.61 4.16
CA GLU A 174 -32.22 1.10 4.82
C GLU A 174 -32.45 1.77 6.18
N ALA A 175 -31.41 1.92 6.99
CA ALA A 175 -31.47 2.64 8.26
C ALA A 175 -31.92 4.11 8.07
N ALA A 176 -31.43 4.78 7.02
CA ALA A 176 -31.87 6.14 6.68
C ALA A 176 -33.35 6.18 6.27
N ALA A 177 -33.80 5.23 5.46
CA ALA A 177 -35.21 5.12 5.05
C ALA A 177 -36.13 4.84 6.24
N LEU A 178 -35.75 3.94 7.15
CA LEU A 178 -36.49 3.66 8.39
C LEU A 178 -36.56 4.91 9.29
N ARG A 179 -35.47 5.67 9.39
CA ARG A 179 -35.47 6.92 10.15
C ARG A 179 -36.43 7.96 9.54
N GLU A 180 -36.53 8.04 8.22
CA GLU A 180 -37.51 8.91 7.55
C GLU A 180 -38.94 8.41 7.76
N ALA A 181 -39.20 7.12 7.59
CA ALA A 181 -40.52 6.52 7.85
C ALA A 181 -40.99 6.80 9.28
N PHE A 182 -40.10 6.68 10.27
CA PHE A 182 -40.40 7.00 11.67
C PHE A 182 -40.75 8.48 11.85
N LYS A 183 -39.96 9.39 11.27
CA LYS A 183 -40.24 10.83 11.33
C LYS A 183 -41.56 11.23 10.67
N LEU A 184 -41.99 10.49 9.65
CA LEU A 184 -43.25 10.71 8.96
C LEU A 184 -44.44 10.03 9.66
N GLY A 185 -44.22 9.35 10.79
CA GLY A 185 -45.28 8.63 11.52
C GLY A 185 -45.76 7.37 10.82
N ALA A 186 -45.03 6.87 9.81
CA ALA A 186 -45.39 5.64 9.10
C ALA A 186 -45.03 4.37 9.90
N ILE A 187 -44.10 4.49 10.85
CA ILE A 187 -43.76 3.44 11.80
C ILE A 187 -43.69 4.02 13.22
N GLU A 188 -44.19 3.28 14.19
CA GLU A 188 -44.13 3.62 15.61
C GLU A 188 -43.25 2.61 16.37
N VAL A 189 -42.49 3.11 17.33
CA VAL A 189 -41.59 2.28 18.15
C VAL A 189 -42.35 1.86 19.40
N VAL A 190 -42.75 0.58 19.47
CA VAL A 190 -43.45 0.02 20.64
C VAL A 190 -42.45 -0.27 21.74
N GLY A 191 -42.30 0.69 22.67
CA GLY A 191 -41.35 0.65 23.78
C GLY A 191 -41.32 -0.67 24.56
N GLU A 192 -42.48 -1.26 24.83
CA GLU A 192 -42.61 -2.49 25.63
C GLU A 192 -41.84 -3.69 25.05
N LEU A 193 -41.74 -3.77 23.71
CA LEU A 193 -41.13 -4.90 23.00
C LEU A 193 -39.63 -4.70 22.71
N LEU A 194 -39.06 -3.53 23.03
CA LEU A 194 -37.63 -3.29 22.78
C LEU A 194 -36.74 -3.94 23.84
N PRO A 195 -35.68 -4.66 23.43
CA PRO A 195 -34.58 -5.02 24.29
C PRO A 195 -34.00 -3.81 25.04
N GLU A 196 -33.57 -4.00 26.30
CA GLU A 196 -33.05 -2.93 27.17
C GLU A 196 -31.92 -2.12 26.53
N HIS A 197 -30.99 -2.79 25.84
CA HIS A 197 -29.89 -2.11 25.15
C HIS A 197 -30.36 -1.17 24.02
N LEU A 198 -31.45 -1.51 23.31
CA LEU A 198 -32.03 -0.63 22.28
C LEU A 198 -32.81 0.53 22.90
N LYS A 199 -33.47 0.32 24.04
CA LYS A 199 -34.12 1.40 24.81
C LYS A 199 -33.08 2.45 25.23
N ALA A 200 -31.94 2.00 25.75
CA ALA A 200 -30.84 2.86 26.15
C ALA A 200 -30.29 3.68 24.96
N ILE A 201 -30.07 3.05 23.80
CA ILE A 201 -29.58 3.72 22.59
C ILE A 201 -30.59 4.74 22.03
N LEU A 202 -31.89 4.38 22.03
CA LEU A 202 -32.94 5.24 21.49
C LEU A 202 -33.35 6.36 22.45
N GLY A 203 -32.85 6.37 23.69
CA GLY A 203 -33.19 7.37 24.70
C GLY A 203 -34.67 7.37 25.07
N ILE A 204 -35.34 6.21 24.95
CA ILE A 204 -36.74 6.06 25.34
C ILE A 204 -36.74 5.87 26.84
N GLU A 205 -36.70 6.97 27.59
CA GLU A 205 -37.08 6.95 29.01
C GLU A 205 -38.56 6.57 29.08
N TYR A 206 -38.82 5.39 29.60
CA TYR A 206 -40.18 4.92 29.84
C TYR A 206 -40.76 5.73 31.00
N GLU A 207 -41.47 6.83 30.71
CA GLU A 207 -42.46 7.31 31.66
C GLU A 207 -43.56 6.25 31.69
N ALA A 208 -43.54 5.42 32.73
CA ALA A 208 -44.60 4.47 32.98
C ALA A 208 -45.93 5.24 32.94
N PRO A 209 -46.91 4.81 32.12
CA PRO A 209 -48.19 5.49 32.09
C PRO A 209 -48.73 5.46 33.52
N PHE A 210 -48.95 6.65 34.08
CA PHE A 210 -49.71 6.78 35.32
C PHE A 210 -50.96 5.94 35.15
N SER A 211 -51.07 4.91 35.99
CA SER A 211 -52.24 4.08 36.15
C SER A 211 -53.38 4.98 36.65
N ASN A 212 -53.98 5.74 35.75
CA ASN A 212 -55.35 6.17 35.92
C ASN A 212 -56.18 4.97 35.54
N ASN A 213 -56.56 4.23 36.57
CA ASN A 213 -57.73 3.37 36.53
C ASN A 213 -58.90 4.23 36.00
N ASP A 214 -59.23 4.06 34.73
CA ASP A 214 -60.62 3.96 34.34
C ASP A 214 -60.79 3.25 32.99
N GLY A 215 -61.46 2.10 33.08
CA GLY A 215 -62.51 1.71 32.15
C GLY A 215 -62.17 1.54 30.66
N SER A 216 -61.96 0.28 30.29
CA SER A 216 -62.35 -0.33 29.00
C SER A 216 -61.75 0.22 27.71
N SER A 217 -61.04 -0.64 26.96
CA SER A 217 -61.47 -1.03 25.60
C SER A 217 -60.56 -2.13 25.04
N GLU A 218 -61.19 -2.97 24.23
CA GLU A 218 -60.72 -4.24 23.71
C GLU A 218 -59.50 -4.13 22.77
N THR A 219 -58.60 -5.09 22.92
CA THR A 219 -57.44 -5.34 22.05
C THR A 219 -57.89 -5.85 20.68
N ASN A 220 -57.87 -4.96 19.68
CA ASN A 220 -57.85 -5.38 18.28
C ASN A 220 -56.43 -5.81 17.90
N ILE A 221 -56.19 -7.12 17.84
CA ILE A 221 -54.99 -7.70 17.23
C ILE A 221 -55.15 -7.59 15.70
N ALA A 222 -54.52 -6.57 15.10
CA ALA A 222 -54.42 -6.46 13.66
C ALA A 222 -53.25 -7.33 13.16
N LYS A 223 -53.62 -8.36 12.38
CA LYS A 223 -52.77 -9.27 11.61
C LYS A 223 -51.64 -8.54 10.86
N ILE A 224 -50.42 -9.03 11.03
CA ILE A 224 -49.32 -8.80 10.09
C ILE A 224 -49.71 -9.45 8.75
N VAL A 225 -49.92 -8.64 7.71
CA VAL A 225 -50.06 -9.11 6.33
C VAL A 225 -48.67 -9.21 5.72
N THR A 226 -48.16 -10.43 5.60
CA THR A 226 -46.98 -10.74 4.79
C THR A 226 -47.37 -10.63 3.31
N ILE A 227 -46.91 -9.59 2.62
CA ILE A 227 -46.99 -9.56 1.15
C ILE A 227 -45.74 -10.25 0.62
N ALA A 228 -45.90 -11.51 0.23
CA ALA A 228 -44.97 -12.21 -0.64
C ALA A 228 -45.05 -11.58 -2.05
N ALA A 229 -43.91 -11.16 -2.58
CA ALA A 229 -43.84 -10.67 -3.96
C ALA A 229 -43.85 -11.86 -4.91
N ASN A 230 -44.99 -12.07 -5.58
CA ASN A 230 -45.06 -12.94 -6.74
C ASN A 230 -44.58 -12.17 -7.97
N TYR A 231 -43.60 -12.75 -8.68
CA TYR A 231 -43.26 -12.38 -10.04
C TYR A 231 -44.41 -12.78 -10.98
N SER A 232 -44.85 -11.86 -11.83
CA SER A 232 -45.44 -12.23 -13.12
C SER A 232 -45.15 -11.14 -14.15
N THR A 233 -44.46 -11.57 -15.19
CA THR A 233 -44.39 -11.01 -16.55
C THR A 233 -45.80 -10.83 -17.12
N ASP A 234 -46.07 -9.70 -17.78
CA ASP A 234 -46.24 -9.64 -19.24
C ASP A 234 -46.61 -8.24 -19.75
N ASN A 235 -46.26 -8.05 -21.02
CA ASN A 235 -46.22 -6.84 -21.84
C ASN A 235 -47.56 -6.12 -22.02
N GLU A 236 -47.49 -4.82 -22.32
CA GLU A 236 -48.22 -4.26 -23.47
C GLU A 236 -47.50 -3.04 -24.07
N GLU A 237 -47.35 -3.09 -25.39
CA GLU A 237 -46.77 -2.10 -26.30
C GLU A 237 -47.68 -0.88 -26.46
N THR A 238 -47.11 0.31 -26.73
CA THR A 238 -47.54 1.08 -27.90
C THR A 238 -46.46 2.07 -28.39
N GLU A 239 -46.28 2.06 -29.71
CA GLU A 239 -45.33 2.80 -30.54
C GLU A 239 -45.63 4.30 -30.72
N LEU A 240 -44.60 5.08 -31.08
CA LEU A 240 -44.46 5.79 -32.39
C LEU A 240 -43.04 6.41 -32.42
N ALA A 241 -42.09 5.85 -33.18
CA ALA A 241 -41.74 6.16 -34.59
C ALA A 241 -41.22 7.60 -34.78
N ALA A 242 -40.15 7.93 -35.52
CA ALA A 242 -39.07 7.31 -36.28
C ALA A 242 -38.07 8.49 -36.55
N GLN A 243 -36.84 8.42 -37.09
CA GLN A 243 -36.29 7.70 -38.23
C GLN A 243 -34.76 8.02 -38.23
N VAL A 244 -33.85 7.02 -38.23
CA VAL A 244 -32.91 6.58 -39.32
C VAL A 244 -31.89 7.65 -39.77
N VAL A 245 -30.57 7.37 -39.77
CA VAL A 245 -29.78 6.70 -40.84
C VAL A 245 -28.41 6.29 -40.24
N VAL A 246 -28.11 4.98 -40.09
CA VAL A 246 -27.15 4.09 -40.85
C VAL A 246 -25.80 4.71 -41.20
N ASP A 247 -24.66 4.03 -41.25
CA ASP A 247 -24.12 2.66 -41.09
C ASP A 247 -22.60 2.93 -40.87
N ASP A 248 -21.71 2.07 -40.37
CA ASP A 248 -21.48 0.71 -40.82
C ASP A 248 -20.61 -0.06 -39.81
N LEU A 249 -20.92 -1.35 -39.72
CA LEU A 249 -20.09 -2.42 -39.19
C LEU A 249 -18.85 -2.60 -40.11
N GLU A 250 -17.77 -3.29 -39.73
CA GLU A 250 -17.68 -4.76 -39.71
C GLU A 250 -16.25 -5.17 -39.28
N ASN A 251 -16.15 -6.04 -38.27
CA ASN A 251 -15.93 -7.50 -38.34
C ASN A 251 -14.44 -7.88 -38.52
N LYS A 252 -13.82 -8.49 -37.51
CA LYS A 252 -13.83 -9.93 -37.14
C LYS A 252 -12.94 -10.78 -38.03
N SER A 253 -12.13 -11.62 -37.37
CA SER A 253 -11.86 -13.05 -37.66
C SER A 253 -10.47 -13.40 -37.11
N GLU A 254 -10.34 -14.09 -35.98
CA GLU A 254 -10.43 -15.55 -35.78
C GLU A 254 -9.20 -16.38 -36.21
N LYS A 255 -8.77 -17.19 -35.23
CA LYS A 255 -8.28 -18.59 -35.29
C LYS A 255 -6.83 -18.92 -35.69
N GLY A 256 -6.23 -19.78 -34.85
CA GLY A 256 -5.34 -20.85 -35.31
C GLY A 256 -4.28 -21.33 -34.31
N CYS A 257 -4.57 -22.39 -33.54
CA CYS A 257 -3.54 -23.35 -33.10
C CYS A 257 -3.19 -24.29 -34.26
N PRO A 258 -2.00 -24.89 -34.25
CA PRO A 258 -1.96 -26.36 -34.41
C PRO A 258 -0.92 -27.07 -33.53
N SER A 259 -1.15 -28.37 -33.32
CA SER A 259 -0.24 -29.35 -32.73
C SER A 259 0.24 -30.37 -33.77
N ASN A 260 1.46 -30.91 -33.50
CA ASN A 260 2.03 -32.23 -33.84
C ASN A 260 2.81 -32.52 -35.16
N GLY A 261 3.90 -33.28 -34.93
CA GLY A 261 4.79 -34.01 -35.86
C GLY A 261 6.25 -33.60 -35.65
N GLY A 262 7.27 -34.42 -35.35
CA GLY A 262 7.48 -35.86 -35.45
C GLY A 262 8.88 -36.11 -36.04
N LEU A 263 9.77 -36.78 -35.29
CA LEU A 263 11.04 -37.46 -35.66
C LEU A 263 12.12 -36.74 -36.53
N HIS A 264 13.33 -36.65 -35.98
CA HIS A 264 14.52 -37.28 -36.58
C HIS A 264 15.63 -37.50 -35.55
N SER A 265 16.09 -38.75 -35.46
CA SER A 265 17.28 -39.16 -34.72
C SER A 265 18.56 -38.77 -35.46
N LYS A 266 19.64 -38.49 -34.71
CA LYS A 266 20.99 -38.99 -35.05
C LYS A 266 21.86 -39.01 -33.79
N SER A 267 22.48 -40.16 -33.59
CA SER A 267 23.34 -40.55 -32.49
C SER A 267 24.82 -40.23 -32.75
N VAL A 268 25.65 -40.64 -31.78
CA VAL A 268 27.11 -40.86 -31.77
C VAL A 268 27.92 -39.63 -31.27
N GLY A 269 28.71 -39.72 -30.19
CA GLY A 269 29.06 -40.89 -29.37
C GLY A 269 29.75 -40.55 -28.04
N ASN A 270 29.89 -41.61 -27.22
CA ASN A 270 30.69 -41.74 -26.00
C ASN A 270 32.19 -41.42 -26.30
N ILE A 271 33.12 -41.12 -25.38
CA ILE A 271 33.55 -41.63 -24.05
C ILE A 271 34.60 -40.60 -23.49
N PRO A 272 35.35 -40.76 -22.36
CA PRO A 272 35.09 -41.05 -20.94
C PRO A 272 35.54 -39.93 -19.94
N LEU A 273 35.03 -40.04 -18.71
CA LEU A 273 35.65 -39.79 -17.39
C LEU A 273 36.95 -38.95 -17.28
N ARG A 274 36.89 -37.86 -16.49
CA ARG A 274 37.83 -37.68 -15.35
C ARG A 274 37.27 -36.72 -14.30
N ALA A 275 37.32 -37.18 -13.06
CA ALA A 275 37.02 -36.44 -11.84
C ALA A 275 37.96 -35.24 -11.65
N ASN A 276 37.44 -34.17 -11.06
CA ASN A 276 38.10 -33.39 -10.02
C ASN A 276 37.07 -32.51 -9.30
N ASP A 277 37.11 -32.61 -7.98
CA ASP A 277 36.22 -31.99 -7.01
C ASP A 277 36.20 -30.47 -7.07
N VAL A 278 35.01 -29.90 -7.15
CA VAL A 278 34.66 -28.64 -6.47
C VAL A 278 33.27 -28.86 -5.87
N VAL A 279 33.22 -28.79 -4.55
CA VAL A 279 32.06 -29.01 -3.69
C VAL A 279 30.83 -28.24 -4.20
N SER A 280 29.86 -29.02 -4.71
CA SER A 280 28.56 -28.57 -5.16
C SER A 280 27.54 -28.89 -4.08
N CYS A 281 26.77 -27.86 -3.69
CA CYS A 281 25.62 -27.94 -2.79
C CYS A 281 24.71 -29.13 -3.12
N THR A 282 24.45 -29.96 -2.12
CA THR A 282 23.43 -31.01 -2.22
C THR A 282 22.03 -30.40 -2.11
N PRO A 283 21.04 -30.88 -2.89
CA PRO A 283 19.64 -30.57 -2.64
C PRO A 283 19.23 -31.19 -1.30
N THR A 284 18.78 -30.37 -0.35
CA THR A 284 18.20 -30.81 0.92
C THR A 284 17.11 -31.84 0.65
N SER A 285 17.20 -33.00 1.29
CA SER A 285 16.28 -34.11 1.07
C SER A 285 14.86 -33.69 1.48
N LEU A 286 13.85 -34.04 0.68
CA LEU A 286 12.44 -33.73 0.97
C LEU A 286 12.01 -34.28 2.34
N GLN A 287 12.60 -35.40 2.78
CA GLN A 287 12.38 -35.97 4.11
C GLN A 287 12.95 -35.10 5.26
N GLU A 288 14.00 -34.33 5.01
CA GLU A 288 14.55 -33.41 6.00
C GLU A 288 13.65 -32.19 6.16
N VAL A 289 13.10 -31.68 5.05
CA VAL A 289 12.14 -30.56 5.05
C VAL A 289 10.86 -30.93 5.82
N GLU A 290 10.34 -32.15 5.63
CA GLU A 290 9.16 -32.65 6.35
C GLU A 290 9.40 -32.78 7.86
N LYS A 291 10.57 -33.29 8.25
CA LYS A 291 10.95 -33.38 9.67
C LYS A 291 11.07 -32.00 10.32
N ILE A 292 11.63 -31.03 9.61
CA ILE A 292 11.76 -29.65 10.09
C ILE A 292 10.38 -29.01 10.22
N ALA A 293 9.48 -29.22 9.27
CA ALA A 293 8.11 -28.73 9.35
C ALA A 293 7.39 -29.30 10.59
N ALA A 294 7.51 -30.61 10.84
CA ALA A 294 6.95 -31.23 12.05
C ALA A 294 7.53 -30.61 13.34
N LEU A 295 8.86 -30.43 13.40
CA LEU A 295 9.52 -29.79 14.55
C LEU A 295 9.02 -28.35 14.78
N LEU A 296 8.86 -27.55 13.71
CA LEU A 296 8.31 -26.20 13.79
C LEU A 296 6.84 -26.19 14.26
N GLY A 297 6.06 -27.18 13.83
CA GLY A 297 4.68 -27.40 14.25
C GLY A 297 4.55 -27.66 15.75
N ASP A 298 5.54 -28.33 16.36
CA ASP A 298 5.55 -28.69 17.77
C ASP A 298 6.16 -27.61 18.70
N CYS A 299 6.92 -26.64 18.17
CA CYS A 299 7.54 -25.58 18.97
C CYS A 299 6.51 -24.77 19.75
N LYS A 300 6.74 -24.50 21.03
CA LYS A 300 5.85 -23.70 21.89
C LYS A 300 6.38 -22.30 22.18
N THR A 301 7.67 -22.05 21.96
CA THR A 301 8.28 -20.73 22.19
C THR A 301 8.99 -20.20 20.95
N TRP A 302 9.30 -18.89 20.95
CA TRP A 302 10.01 -18.26 19.83
C TRP A 302 11.49 -18.67 19.81
N GLU A 303 12.09 -18.94 20.98
CA GLU A 303 13.48 -19.37 21.13
C GLU A 303 13.72 -20.77 20.53
N GLU A 304 12.76 -21.69 20.66
CA GLU A 304 12.81 -23.00 20.01
C GLU A 304 12.81 -22.83 18.48
N ILE A 305 12.00 -21.91 17.97
CA ILE A 305 11.89 -21.61 16.54
C ILE A 305 13.17 -20.96 16.02
N THR A 306 13.76 -20.01 16.73
CA THR A 306 15.03 -19.38 16.33
C THR A 306 16.19 -20.36 16.40
N THR A 307 16.20 -21.29 17.37
CA THR A 307 17.21 -22.35 17.46
C THR A 307 17.15 -23.29 16.25
N ILE A 308 15.95 -23.75 15.88
CA ILE A 308 15.76 -24.64 14.73
C ILE A 308 16.08 -23.90 13.43
N THR A 309 15.54 -22.69 13.25
CA THR A 309 15.69 -21.95 11.99
C THR A 309 17.07 -21.29 11.84
N GLY A 310 17.78 -21.01 12.93
CA GLY A 310 19.11 -20.42 12.92
C GLY A 310 20.18 -21.35 12.34
N ALA A 311 20.00 -22.66 12.47
CA ALA A 311 20.90 -23.68 11.93
C ALA A 311 20.61 -24.06 10.46
N LEU A 312 19.55 -23.51 9.85
CA LEU A 312 19.07 -23.92 8.53
C LEU A 312 19.41 -22.91 7.43
N ASP A 313 19.75 -23.43 6.25
CA ASP A 313 19.90 -22.63 5.05
C ASP A 313 18.55 -22.02 4.62
N LYS A 314 18.63 -20.92 3.86
CA LYS A 314 17.45 -20.14 3.45
C LYS A 314 16.44 -20.96 2.61
N PRO A 315 16.86 -21.75 1.61
CA PRO A 315 15.97 -22.65 0.87
C PRO A 315 15.20 -23.62 1.78
N THR A 316 15.89 -24.32 2.69
CA THR A 316 15.27 -25.30 3.59
C THR A 316 14.24 -24.66 4.51
N ARG A 317 14.50 -23.46 5.04
CA ARG A 317 13.54 -22.70 5.86
C ARG A 317 12.25 -22.37 5.14
N ILE A 318 12.35 -21.95 3.87
CA ILE A 318 11.18 -21.58 3.06
C ILE A 318 10.35 -22.83 2.79
N ALA A 319 11.00 -23.91 2.37
CA ALA A 319 10.33 -25.17 2.06
C ALA A 319 9.64 -25.78 3.30
N SER A 320 10.29 -25.74 4.48
CA SER A 320 9.67 -26.24 5.72
C SER A 320 8.52 -25.36 6.20
N TRP A 321 8.57 -24.04 5.94
CA TRP A 321 7.49 -23.12 6.29
C TRP A 321 6.24 -23.34 5.41
N GLU A 322 6.43 -23.61 4.12
CA GLU A 322 5.34 -23.86 3.17
C GLU A 322 4.58 -25.17 3.44
N LEU A 323 5.21 -26.14 4.13
CA LEU A 323 4.57 -27.39 4.54
C LEU A 323 3.68 -27.26 5.78
N LEU A 324 3.82 -26.18 6.56
CA LEU A 324 2.98 -25.93 7.74
C LEU A 324 1.55 -25.57 7.31
N ASN A 325 0.57 -26.03 8.08
CA ASN A 325 -0.82 -25.61 7.86
C ASN A 325 -1.04 -24.17 8.34
N LYS A 326 -2.19 -23.58 7.96
CA LYS A 326 -2.49 -22.17 8.27
C LYS A 326 -2.57 -21.88 9.77
N GLU A 327 -3.01 -22.84 10.57
CA GLU A 327 -3.14 -22.69 12.02
C GLU A 327 -1.76 -22.67 12.68
N GLU A 328 -0.86 -23.56 12.25
CA GLU A 328 0.55 -23.62 12.69
C GLU A 328 1.30 -22.34 12.32
N GLN A 329 1.16 -21.85 11.08
CA GLN A 329 1.77 -20.59 10.64
C GLN A 329 1.26 -19.42 11.48
N ALA A 330 -0.05 -19.33 11.73
CA ALA A 330 -0.63 -18.28 12.56
C ALA A 330 -0.13 -18.35 14.01
N ARG A 331 0.00 -19.56 14.56
CA ARG A 331 0.53 -19.80 15.91
C ARG A 331 1.98 -19.33 16.03
N ILE A 332 2.84 -19.68 15.07
CA ILE A 332 4.25 -19.25 15.05
C ILE A 332 4.36 -17.72 14.92
N LEU A 333 3.55 -17.09 14.05
CA LEU A 333 3.51 -15.63 13.96
C LEU A 333 3.04 -14.97 15.28
N GLY A 334 2.12 -15.63 15.99
CA GLY A 334 1.71 -15.24 17.34
C GLY A 334 2.87 -15.28 18.34
N LEU A 335 3.66 -16.36 18.35
CA LEU A 335 4.84 -16.50 19.21
C LEU A 335 5.87 -15.38 18.97
N LYS A 336 6.12 -15.05 17.69
CA LYS A 336 6.99 -13.92 17.32
C LYS A 336 6.51 -12.60 17.92
N LYS A 337 5.20 -12.35 17.84
CA LYS A 337 4.58 -11.11 18.34
C LYS A 337 4.71 -11.01 19.86
N THR A 338 4.44 -12.10 20.59
CA THR A 338 4.59 -12.14 22.05
C THR A 338 6.04 -11.93 22.49
N TYR A 339 7.00 -12.58 21.82
CA TYR A 339 8.43 -12.41 22.09
C TYR A 339 8.88 -10.95 21.90
N THR A 340 8.48 -10.33 20.78
CA THR A 340 8.80 -8.91 20.49
C THR A 340 8.14 -7.95 21.49
N GLN A 341 7.01 -8.34 22.08
CA GLN A 341 6.33 -7.55 23.13
C GLN A 341 6.96 -7.74 24.51
N GLN A 342 7.55 -8.90 24.79
CA GLN A 342 8.29 -9.17 26.03
C GLN A 342 9.66 -8.45 26.07
N GLU A 343 10.35 -8.31 24.93
CA GLU A 343 11.57 -7.48 24.84
C GLU A 343 11.30 -5.97 24.99
N ASN A 344 10.04 -5.53 24.95
CA ASN A 344 9.64 -4.13 25.15
C ASN A 344 9.20 -3.79 26.59
N ILE A 345 9.45 -4.67 27.56
CA ILE A 345 9.36 -4.34 28.99
C ILE A 345 10.74 -3.86 29.44
N PRO A 346 10.91 -2.61 29.92
CA PRO A 346 12.22 -2.07 30.29
C PRO A 346 12.68 -2.72 31.60
N ASN A 347 13.31 -3.88 31.49
CA ASN A 347 14.13 -4.41 32.57
C ASN A 347 15.47 -3.69 32.54
N ASN A 348 15.62 -2.78 33.50
CA ASN A 348 16.90 -2.24 33.95
C ASN A 348 17.89 -3.39 34.16
N THR A 349 18.78 -3.62 33.21
CA THR A 349 20.07 -4.27 33.44
C THR A 349 21.03 -3.65 32.45
N ILE A 350 22.01 -2.95 33.00
CA ILE A 350 23.14 -2.37 32.28
C ILE A 350 23.92 -3.55 31.71
N GLU A 351 23.63 -3.93 30.46
CA GLU A 351 24.59 -4.62 29.62
C GLU A 351 25.44 -3.55 28.95
N GLU A 352 26.73 -3.66 29.19
CA GLU A 352 27.80 -2.81 28.68
C GLU A 352 27.77 -2.86 27.14
N THR A 353 27.03 -1.93 26.53
CA THR A 353 26.92 -1.82 25.08
C THR A 353 28.29 -1.50 24.51
N ALA A 354 28.72 -2.32 23.53
CA ALA A 354 29.96 -2.11 22.82
C ALA A 354 29.97 -0.67 22.24
N VAL A 355 30.88 0.16 22.77
CA VAL A 355 30.98 1.58 22.42
C VAL A 355 31.43 1.70 20.96
N ILE A 356 30.54 2.20 20.10
CA ILE A 356 30.81 2.51 18.69
C ILE A 356 31.88 3.62 18.62
N LYS A 357 32.90 3.44 17.77
CA LYS A 357 34.00 4.38 17.57
C LYS A 357 34.04 4.89 16.13
N VAL A 358 34.71 6.04 15.94
CA VAL A 358 35.02 6.57 14.61
C VAL A 358 35.88 5.54 13.85
N GLY A 359 35.46 5.21 12.63
CA GLY A 359 36.04 4.18 11.78
C GLY A 359 35.31 2.84 11.81
N ASP A 360 34.39 2.61 12.75
CA ASP A 360 33.65 1.36 12.84
C ASP A 360 32.63 1.21 11.70
N LYS A 361 32.43 -0.04 11.27
CA LYS A 361 31.36 -0.39 10.33
C LYS A 361 30.08 -0.69 11.10
N VAL A 362 29.03 0.04 10.78
CA VAL A 362 27.75 -0.03 11.49
C VAL A 362 26.58 -0.27 10.54
N ILE A 363 25.60 -1.04 10.99
CA ILE A 363 24.29 -1.17 10.37
C ILE A 363 23.33 -0.22 11.10
N TRP A 364 22.67 0.63 10.32
CA TRP A 364 21.60 1.46 10.82
C TRP A 364 20.28 0.67 10.87
N LEU A 365 19.83 0.33 12.07
CA LEU A 365 18.68 -0.56 12.31
C LEU A 365 17.36 0.03 11.74
N ASN A 366 17.19 1.34 11.85
CA ASN A 366 16.04 2.08 11.32
C ASN A 366 16.34 2.80 10.00
N CYS A 367 17.31 2.30 9.23
CA CYS A 367 17.71 2.90 7.97
C CYS A 367 16.52 3.01 7.01
N TRP A 368 16.35 4.19 6.41
CA TRP A 368 15.28 4.39 5.43
C TRP A 368 15.46 3.46 4.23
N PRO A 369 14.36 2.92 3.64
CA PRO A 369 14.46 1.91 2.58
C PRO A 369 15.33 2.31 1.38
N HIS A 370 15.38 3.60 1.03
CA HIS A 370 16.18 4.12 -0.08
C HIS A 370 17.68 4.28 0.24
N LEU A 371 18.07 4.17 1.51
CA LEU A 371 19.46 4.19 1.98
C LEU A 371 19.93 2.80 2.43
N SER A 372 19.02 1.82 2.53
CA SER A 372 19.32 0.46 2.99
C SER A 372 20.40 -0.25 2.17
N SER A 373 20.50 0.06 0.88
CA SER A 373 21.56 -0.44 -0.02
C SER A 373 22.96 0.09 0.30
N TRP A 374 23.07 1.09 1.18
CA TRP A 374 24.34 1.68 1.60
C TRP A 374 24.83 1.12 2.94
N ASN A 375 24.07 0.22 3.58
CA ASN A 375 24.60 -0.55 4.69
C ASN A 375 25.69 -1.54 4.20
N PRO A 376 26.77 -1.75 4.96
CA PRO A 376 27.10 -1.05 6.21
C PRO A 376 27.75 0.31 5.98
N PHE A 377 27.47 1.25 6.88
CA PHE A 377 28.08 2.57 6.91
C PHE A 377 29.38 2.55 7.72
N ILE A 378 30.22 3.57 7.52
CA ILE A 378 31.43 3.84 8.32
C ILE A 378 31.17 5.10 9.13
N VAL A 379 31.46 5.05 10.44
CA VAL A 379 31.35 6.22 11.32
C VAL A 379 32.49 7.20 11.03
N GLU A 380 32.17 8.40 10.55
CA GLU A 380 33.15 9.47 10.26
C GLU A 380 33.41 10.37 11.47
N ASN A 381 32.38 10.66 12.26
CA ASN A 381 32.48 11.49 13.46
C ASN A 381 31.38 11.08 14.46
N ILE A 382 31.60 11.33 15.75
CA ILE A 382 30.60 11.16 16.80
C ILE A 382 30.54 12.46 17.59
N GLU A 383 29.37 13.08 17.62
CA GLU A 383 29.08 14.28 18.40
C GLU A 383 27.90 13.96 19.33
N ASP A 384 28.18 13.96 20.64
CA ASP A 384 27.24 13.57 21.69
C ASP A 384 26.61 12.20 21.43
N ASP A 385 25.28 12.15 21.28
CA ASP A 385 24.49 10.93 21.05
C ASP A 385 24.28 10.63 19.56
N PHE A 386 24.98 11.32 18.65
CA PHE A 386 24.82 11.16 17.21
C PHE A 386 26.14 10.84 16.51
N ALA A 387 26.09 9.89 15.58
CA ALA A 387 27.18 9.53 14.69
C ALA A 387 26.92 10.06 13.27
N LYS A 388 27.93 10.74 12.71
CA LYS A 388 27.97 11.07 11.29
C LYS A 388 28.47 9.86 10.52
N LEU A 389 27.65 9.39 9.58
CA LEU A 389 27.95 8.24 8.74
C LEU A 389 28.49 8.67 7.37
N ASN A 390 29.37 7.87 6.78
CA ASN A 390 29.86 8.11 5.43
C ASN A 390 28.70 8.17 4.42
N ASN A 391 28.80 9.10 3.47
CA ASN A 391 27.76 9.35 2.46
C ASN A 391 26.41 9.85 3.02
N LEU A 392 26.31 10.16 4.32
CA LEU A 392 25.12 10.69 4.96
C LEU A 392 25.37 12.11 5.46
N LEU A 393 24.54 13.05 5.00
CA LEU A 393 24.60 14.46 5.42
C LEU A 393 24.01 14.69 6.81
N THR A 394 23.09 13.82 7.24
CA THR A 394 22.40 13.95 8.52
C THR A 394 22.99 12.95 9.52
N PRO A 395 23.38 13.40 10.72
CA PRO A 395 23.90 12.50 11.75
C PRO A 395 22.77 11.61 12.28
N VAL A 396 23.11 10.39 12.68
CA VAL A 396 22.20 9.32 13.08
C VAL A 396 22.38 9.03 14.57
N PRO A 397 21.32 8.84 15.36
CA PRO A 397 21.45 8.49 16.78
C PRO A 397 22.29 7.22 16.94
N VAL A 398 23.27 7.24 17.85
CA VAL A 398 24.17 6.10 18.10
C VAL A 398 23.38 4.86 18.56
N GLU A 399 22.25 5.06 19.26
CA GLU A 399 21.31 4.01 19.67
C GLU A 399 20.64 3.27 18.50
N GLU A 400 20.58 3.88 17.31
CA GLU A 400 20.01 3.24 16.11
C GLU A 400 21.06 2.46 15.31
N LEU A 401 22.32 2.45 15.77
CA LEU A 401 23.45 1.83 15.09
C LEU A 401 23.86 0.54 15.80
N SER A 402 24.20 -0.47 15.00
CA SER A 402 24.73 -1.75 15.48
C SER A 402 26.03 -2.06 14.79
N LEU A 403 27.04 -2.55 15.53
CA LEU A 403 28.32 -2.95 14.93
C LEU A 403 28.10 -4.14 13.98
N VAL A 404 28.73 -4.07 12.81
CA VAL A 404 28.84 -5.23 11.93
C VAL A 404 29.88 -6.16 12.54
N SER A 405 29.45 -7.37 12.91
CA SER A 405 30.34 -8.43 13.42
C SER A 405 31.26 -9.00 12.35
#